data_AF-A0A8G0L4Q7-F1
#
_entry.id   AF-A0A8G0L4Q7-F1
#
_cell.length_a   1.000
_cell.length_b   1.000
_cell.length_c   1.000
_cell.angle_alpha   90.00
_cell.angle_beta   90.00
_cell.angle_gamma   90.00
#
_symmetry.space_group_name_H-M   'P 1'
#
loop_
_entity.id
_entity.type
_entity.pdbx_description
1 polymer ?
#
loop_
_entity_poly.entity_id
_entity_poly.type
_entity_poly.pdbx_seq_one_letter_code
_entity_poly.pdbx_strand_id
1 'polypeptide(L)'
;MIQRDLFPSIMKFIQSSEQPEQGLEPFTLLGILANYNKFEFQNPYQLRLNDFVNEAVIQKVVRCIGEACHALRNDYIDIQEDLPEGWTLSSTLSMFGLGAITPGPKPEKKPVYDAATQKQLFTKLPGQNAAVLLATYDFSHANKLFCFHLVTLPAEKGKERPMANYLSLTSYLLQHSHLSSRATYYAHLNLMVFRLLIEDPAICKKICSDESKTSVRLCRQRQPFLPLVKGERVLATCVLDTMLDGINHNLKRRLDVSLYVLCLGIMLRIISYLSRSRTRLSYHWSEFFRSLLSLIRFLNTYASDLKDLQHIDTVLDHVVNLVALSLSAGEAFLPTPAAYDDLFYKVFESGEVLASFKESYRLGNRNSNSIDTLINVSAHYKQMLTERGNSEKKLPSNLTTYQVAEVIKQGYETLSIQAKEGLDGWERYREADEKILLKKLARTAVGDVMGMVERQN
;
A
#
# COMPACT_ATOMS: atom_id res chain seq x y z
N MET A 1 29.02 -19.88 15.12
CA MET A 1 29.79 -18.80 14.47
C MET A 1 29.96 -19.19 13.02
N ILE A 2 29.48 -18.41 12.05
CA ILE A 2 29.71 -18.70 10.62
C ILE A 2 31.20 -18.47 10.37
N GLN A 3 31.98 -19.54 10.20
CA GLN A 3 33.45 -19.48 10.17
C GLN A 3 34.02 -18.88 8.86
N ARG A 4 33.21 -18.75 7.81
CA ARG A 4 33.62 -18.19 6.52
C ARG A 4 32.61 -17.16 6.04
N ASP A 5 33.08 -15.97 5.70
CA ASP A 5 32.25 -14.93 5.08
C ASP A 5 31.92 -15.33 3.64
N LEU A 6 30.67 -15.75 3.40
CA LEU A 6 30.19 -16.14 2.07
C LEU A 6 29.73 -14.95 1.23
N PHE A 7 29.64 -13.75 1.81
CA PHE A 7 29.10 -12.58 1.15
C PHE A 7 29.79 -12.25 -0.19
N PRO A 8 31.15 -12.21 -0.28
CA PRO A 8 31.81 -11.91 -1.55
C PRO A 8 31.52 -12.95 -2.63
N SER A 9 31.44 -14.23 -2.25
CA SER A 9 31.16 -15.32 -3.17
C SER A 9 29.72 -15.27 -3.68
N ILE A 10 28.75 -15.00 -2.80
CA ILE A 10 27.33 -14.83 -3.15
C ILE A 10 27.17 -13.65 -4.12
N MET A 11 27.74 -12.49 -3.78
CA MET A 11 27.66 -11.30 -4.63
C MET A 11 28.34 -11.50 -5.98
N LYS A 12 29.49 -12.17 -6.02
CA LYS A 12 30.18 -12.51 -7.27
C LYS A 12 29.34 -13.47 -8.12
N PHE A 13 28.67 -14.44 -7.50
CA PHE A 13 27.78 -15.37 -8.21
C PHE A 13 26.63 -14.61 -8.87
N ILE A 14 25.95 -13.73 -8.13
CA ILE A 14 24.88 -12.87 -8.67
C ILE A 14 25.43 -11.98 -9.80
N GLN A 15 26.65 -11.45 -9.64
CA GLN A 15 27.30 -10.66 -10.68
C GLN A 15 27.56 -11.48 -11.95
N SER A 16 27.93 -12.75 -11.84
CA SER A 16 28.17 -13.64 -12.98
C SER A 16 26.89 -14.23 -13.58
N SER A 17 25.74 -14.13 -12.90
CA SER A 17 24.47 -14.63 -13.42
C SER A 17 24.10 -13.93 -14.74
N GLU A 18 23.78 -14.74 -15.74
CA GLU A 18 23.32 -14.27 -17.06
C GLU A 18 21.83 -13.99 -17.04
N GLN A 19 21.06 -14.83 -16.34
CA GLN A 19 19.62 -14.70 -16.18
C GLN A 19 19.27 -14.21 -14.77
N PRO A 20 18.26 -13.33 -14.61
CA PRO A 20 17.83 -12.87 -13.28
C PRO A 20 17.41 -14.02 -12.34
N GLU A 21 16.83 -15.09 -12.88
CA GLU A 21 16.39 -16.25 -12.09
C GLU A 21 17.54 -16.91 -11.33
N GLN A 22 18.74 -16.96 -11.92
CA GLN A 22 19.93 -17.54 -11.30
C GLN A 22 20.40 -16.73 -10.08
N GLY A 23 20.11 -15.43 -10.04
CA GLY A 23 20.46 -14.56 -8.93
C GLY A 23 19.48 -14.66 -7.74
N LEU A 24 18.34 -15.33 -7.91
CA LEU A 24 17.26 -15.36 -6.92
C LEU A 24 17.62 -16.18 -5.68
N GLU A 25 18.08 -17.43 -5.87
CA GLU A 25 18.43 -18.33 -4.75
C GLU A 25 19.63 -17.80 -3.93
N PRO A 26 20.74 -17.34 -4.54
CA PRO A 26 21.86 -16.76 -3.80
C PRO A 26 21.45 -15.51 -3.00
N PHE A 27 20.59 -14.65 -3.57
CA PHE A 27 20.09 -13.47 -2.86
C PHE A 27 19.14 -13.85 -1.72
N THR A 28 18.30 -14.86 -1.92
CA THR A 28 17.44 -15.40 -0.86
C THR A 28 18.27 -15.97 0.29
N LEU A 29 19.32 -16.74 -0.02
CA LEU A 29 20.28 -17.26 0.96
C LEU A 29 20.92 -16.12 1.76
N LEU A 30 21.32 -15.03 1.10
CA LEU A 30 21.86 -13.85 1.78
C LEU A 30 20.87 -13.26 2.80
N GLY A 31 19.58 -13.18 2.47
CA GLY A 31 18.53 -12.78 3.41
C GLY A 31 18.41 -13.71 4.61
N ILE A 32 18.47 -15.03 4.40
CA ILE A 32 18.45 -16.02 5.50
C ILE A 32 19.67 -15.83 6.41
N LEU A 33 20.86 -15.66 5.83
CA LEU A 33 22.09 -15.41 6.58
C LEU A 33 22.04 -14.10 7.37
N ALA A 34 21.47 -13.04 6.80
CA ALA A 34 21.28 -11.75 7.48
C ALA A 34 20.26 -11.81 8.64
N ASN A 35 19.34 -12.77 8.63
CA ASN A 35 18.38 -12.97 9.71
C ASN A 35 18.83 -13.94 10.80
N TYR A 36 19.91 -14.70 10.57
CA TYR A 36 20.42 -15.64 11.56
C TYR A 36 20.79 -14.91 12.86
N ASN A 37 20.03 -15.18 13.94
CA ASN A 37 20.19 -14.55 15.25
C ASN A 37 20.29 -13.02 15.23
N LYS A 38 19.65 -12.38 14.24
CA LYS A 38 19.68 -10.93 13.99
C LYS A 38 19.40 -10.05 15.21
N PHE A 39 18.54 -10.52 16.12
CA PHE A 39 18.16 -9.76 17.33
C PHE A 39 18.88 -10.18 18.60
N GLU A 40 19.86 -11.08 18.50
CA GLU A 40 20.58 -11.65 19.65
C GLU A 40 22.06 -11.24 19.65
N PHE A 41 22.66 -10.99 18.47
CA PHE A 41 24.01 -10.43 18.34
C PHE A 41 24.18 -9.68 17.01
N GLN A 42 25.28 -8.95 16.88
CA GLN A 42 25.63 -8.23 15.65
C GLN A 42 25.92 -9.20 14.51
N ASN A 43 25.01 -9.28 13.53
CA ASN A 43 25.15 -10.16 12.39
C ASN A 43 26.07 -9.51 11.33
N PRO A 44 27.19 -10.16 10.92
CA PRO A 44 28.12 -9.60 9.95
C PRO A 44 27.49 -9.35 8.56
N TYR A 45 26.50 -10.15 8.16
CA TYR A 45 25.83 -9.97 6.87
C TYR A 45 24.99 -8.68 6.84
N GLN A 46 24.47 -8.21 7.98
CA GLN A 46 23.78 -6.92 8.05
C GLN A 46 24.75 -5.75 7.81
N LEU A 47 25.95 -5.81 8.39
CA LEU A 47 27.00 -4.81 8.14
C LEU A 47 27.42 -4.83 6.67
N ARG A 48 27.60 -6.02 6.10
CA ARG A 48 27.94 -6.16 4.68
C ARG A 48 26.87 -5.60 3.75
N LEU A 49 25.58 -5.80 4.06
CA LEU A 49 24.48 -5.19 3.29
C LEU A 49 24.53 -3.65 3.38
N ASN A 50 24.77 -3.10 4.57
CA ASN A 50 24.89 -1.66 4.78
C ASN A 50 26.05 -1.03 3.99
N ASP A 51 27.21 -1.67 3.99
CA ASP A 51 28.43 -1.14 3.37
C ASP A 51 28.56 -1.47 1.87
N PHE A 52 27.58 -2.18 1.30
CA PHE A 52 27.64 -2.61 -0.10
C PHE A 52 27.36 -1.46 -1.08
N VAL A 53 28.30 -1.20 -1.98
CA VAL A 53 28.24 -0.06 -2.92
C VAL A 53 28.36 -0.46 -4.40
N ASN A 54 28.43 -1.75 -4.72
CA ASN A 54 28.53 -2.19 -6.13
C ASN A 54 27.18 -2.07 -6.82
N GLU A 55 26.97 -0.93 -7.50
CA GLU A 55 25.73 -0.61 -8.20
C GLU A 55 25.36 -1.64 -9.26
N ALA A 56 26.31 -2.18 -10.02
CA ALA A 56 26.01 -3.17 -11.06
C ALA A 56 25.36 -4.43 -10.47
N VAL A 57 25.86 -4.89 -9.31
CA VAL A 57 25.27 -6.04 -8.60
C VAL A 57 23.94 -5.67 -7.97
N ILE A 58 23.81 -4.49 -7.36
CA ILE A 58 22.53 -3.98 -6.82
C ILE A 58 21.46 -3.96 -7.91
N GLN A 59 21.76 -3.42 -9.09
CA GLN A 59 20.83 -3.38 -10.21
C GLN A 59 20.42 -4.78 -10.68
N LYS A 60 21.37 -5.73 -10.73
CA LYS A 60 21.04 -7.13 -11.03
C LYS A 60 20.10 -7.72 -9.97
N VAL A 61 20.38 -7.55 -8.69
CA VAL A 61 19.51 -7.99 -7.58
C VAL A 61 18.10 -7.41 -7.72
N VAL A 62 17.98 -6.10 -7.98
CA VAL A 62 16.69 -5.44 -8.19
C VAL A 62 15.92 -6.05 -9.36
N ARG A 63 16.59 -6.41 -10.47
CA ARG A 63 15.95 -7.13 -11.57
C ARG A 63 15.48 -8.53 -11.16
N CYS A 64 16.29 -9.29 -10.41
CA CYS A 64 15.89 -10.60 -9.90
C CYS A 64 14.63 -10.51 -9.02
N ILE A 65 14.56 -9.50 -8.14
CA ILE A 65 13.37 -9.23 -7.33
C ILE A 65 12.17 -8.91 -8.22
N GLY A 66 12.36 -8.03 -9.21
CA GLY A 66 11.31 -7.66 -10.16
C GLY A 66 10.72 -8.86 -10.92
N GLU A 67 11.56 -9.77 -11.39
CA GLU A 67 11.12 -11.00 -12.09
C GLU A 67 10.42 -11.98 -11.13
N ALA A 68 10.96 -12.15 -9.91
CA ALA A 68 10.30 -12.98 -8.91
C ALA A 68 8.91 -12.43 -8.54
N CYS A 69 8.78 -11.11 -8.37
CA CYS A 69 7.49 -10.48 -8.12
C CYS A 69 6.52 -10.63 -9.30
N HIS A 70 7.02 -10.53 -10.53
CA HIS A 70 6.23 -10.77 -11.73
C HIS A 70 5.71 -12.21 -11.80
N ALA A 71 6.56 -13.20 -11.56
CA ALA A 71 6.18 -14.61 -11.53
C ALA A 71 5.14 -14.91 -10.42
N LEU A 72 5.43 -14.49 -9.19
CA LEU A 72 4.52 -14.68 -8.04
C LEU A 72 3.16 -14.03 -8.26
N ARG A 73 3.11 -12.87 -8.92
CA ARG A 73 1.86 -12.22 -9.29
C ARG A 73 1.09 -13.04 -10.32
N ASN A 74 1.78 -13.55 -11.34
CA ASN A 74 1.14 -14.30 -12.40
C ASN A 74 0.49 -15.59 -11.87
N ASP A 75 1.02 -16.19 -10.80
CA ASP A 75 0.35 -17.29 -10.10
C ASP A 75 -1.07 -16.91 -9.62
N TYR A 76 -1.26 -15.67 -9.13
CA TYR A 76 -2.59 -15.18 -8.76
C TYR A 76 -3.48 -14.95 -9.98
N ILE A 77 -2.93 -14.39 -11.06
CA ILE A 77 -3.65 -14.10 -12.31
C ILE A 77 -4.09 -15.39 -13.00
N ASP A 78 -3.30 -16.45 -12.90
CA ASP A 78 -3.62 -17.76 -13.47
C ASP A 78 -4.80 -18.44 -12.77
N ILE A 79 -5.05 -18.14 -11.49
CA ILE A 79 -6.27 -18.56 -10.78
C ILE A 79 -7.48 -17.70 -11.21
N GLN A 80 -7.28 -16.40 -11.37
CA GLN A 80 -8.35 -15.47 -11.75
C GLN A 80 -7.81 -14.27 -12.53
N GLU A 81 -8.15 -14.19 -13.82
CA GLU A 81 -7.89 -13.01 -14.65
C GLU A 81 -8.72 -11.83 -14.13
N ASP A 82 -8.05 -10.69 -13.91
CA ASP A 82 -8.65 -9.51 -13.27
C ASP A 82 -8.67 -8.26 -14.16
N LEU A 83 -8.26 -8.38 -15.42
CA LEU A 83 -8.56 -7.38 -16.44
C LEU A 83 -9.94 -7.64 -17.06
N PRO A 84 -10.74 -6.59 -17.33
CA PRO A 84 -12.01 -6.75 -18.04
C PRO A 84 -11.86 -7.44 -19.41
N GLU A 85 -12.86 -8.22 -19.81
CA GLU A 85 -12.89 -8.85 -21.13
C GLU A 85 -12.74 -7.76 -22.23
N GLY A 86 -11.82 -8.01 -23.18
CA GLY A 86 -11.47 -7.07 -24.25
C GLY A 86 -10.21 -6.22 -24.01
N TRP A 87 -9.65 -6.22 -22.79
CA TRP A 87 -8.42 -5.46 -22.48
C TRP A 87 -7.12 -6.28 -22.59
N THR A 88 -7.21 -7.60 -22.76
CA THR A 88 -6.07 -8.39 -23.19
C THR A 88 -5.96 -8.27 -24.71
N LEU A 89 -4.93 -7.57 -25.21
CA LEU A 89 -4.67 -7.36 -26.66
C LEU A 89 -4.77 -8.67 -27.49
N SER A 90 -4.43 -9.81 -26.88
CA SER A 90 -4.54 -11.14 -27.47
C SER A 90 -5.99 -11.65 -27.63
N SER A 91 -6.90 -11.32 -26.70
CA SER A 91 -8.30 -11.75 -26.76
C SER A 91 -9.15 -10.86 -27.69
N THR A 92 -8.84 -9.55 -27.79
CA THR A 92 -9.53 -8.65 -28.72
C THR A 92 -9.17 -8.94 -30.18
N LEU A 93 -7.90 -9.25 -30.49
CA LEU A 93 -7.50 -9.59 -31.86
C LEU A 93 -8.10 -10.92 -32.35
N SER A 94 -8.29 -11.89 -31.45
CA SER A 94 -8.92 -13.17 -31.78
C SER A 94 -10.45 -13.09 -31.86
N MET A 95 -11.09 -12.22 -31.04
CA MET A 95 -12.54 -12.02 -31.07
C MET A 95 -13.01 -11.18 -32.27
N PHE A 96 -12.19 -10.24 -32.78
CA PHE A 96 -12.54 -9.38 -33.93
C PHE A 96 -12.08 -9.92 -35.30
N GLY A 97 -11.68 -11.19 -35.40
CA GLY A 97 -11.38 -11.82 -36.69
C GLY A 97 -10.18 -11.26 -37.47
N LEU A 98 -9.42 -10.34 -36.88
CA LEU A 98 -8.20 -9.75 -37.45
C LEU A 98 -6.94 -10.59 -37.16
N GLY A 99 -7.05 -11.66 -36.37
CA GLY A 99 -6.01 -12.66 -36.13
C GLY A 99 -5.90 -13.75 -37.21
N ALA A 100 -6.37 -13.50 -38.43
CA ALA A 100 -6.10 -14.41 -39.54
C ALA A 100 -4.64 -14.25 -39.98
N ILE A 101 -3.93 -15.38 -40.13
CA ILE A 101 -2.57 -15.55 -40.71
C ILE A 101 -1.39 -15.64 -39.71
N THR A 102 -1.58 -16.22 -38.52
CA THR A 102 -0.46 -16.95 -37.86
C THR A 102 -0.90 -18.38 -37.53
N PRO A 103 -0.28 -19.42 -38.12
CA PRO A 103 -0.52 -20.81 -37.72
C PRO A 103 0.16 -21.04 -36.37
N GLY A 104 -0.56 -20.72 -35.30
CA GLY A 104 -0.17 -21.00 -33.92
C GLY A 104 -1.28 -21.79 -33.22
N PRO A 105 -0.94 -22.63 -32.22
CA PRO A 105 -1.94 -23.34 -31.43
C PRO A 105 -2.92 -22.34 -30.83
N LYS A 106 -4.23 -22.65 -30.91
CA LYS A 106 -5.28 -21.86 -30.24
C LYS A 106 -4.89 -21.69 -28.77
N PRO A 107 -4.93 -20.48 -28.19
CA PRO A 107 -4.65 -20.32 -26.78
C PRO A 107 -5.61 -21.20 -25.99
N GLU A 108 -5.07 -22.09 -25.15
CA GLU A 108 -5.88 -22.92 -24.27
C GLU A 108 -6.77 -22.01 -23.42
N LYS A 109 -8.07 -22.29 -23.40
CA LYS A 109 -9.00 -21.56 -22.53
C LYS A 109 -8.58 -21.83 -21.09
N LYS A 110 -8.13 -20.79 -20.38
CA LYS A 110 -7.83 -20.89 -18.95
C LYS A 110 -9.05 -21.49 -18.23
N PRO A 111 -8.87 -22.47 -17.33
CA PRO A 111 -9.96 -23.06 -16.58
C PRO A 111 -10.65 -21.98 -15.74
N VAL A 112 -11.98 -21.87 -15.88
CA VAL A 112 -12.79 -21.02 -15.00
C VAL A 112 -13.15 -21.87 -13.78
N TYR A 113 -12.51 -21.58 -12.66
CA TYR A 113 -12.77 -22.23 -11.38
C TYR A 113 -14.00 -21.62 -10.70
N ASP A 114 -14.76 -22.42 -9.95
CA ASP A 114 -15.79 -21.90 -9.05
C ASP A 114 -15.16 -21.19 -7.85
N ALA A 115 -15.96 -20.36 -7.15
CA ALA A 115 -15.47 -19.53 -6.05
C ALA A 115 -14.85 -20.32 -4.88
N ALA A 116 -15.31 -21.55 -4.62
CA ALA A 116 -14.77 -22.36 -3.54
C ALA A 116 -13.39 -22.90 -3.92
N THR A 117 -13.24 -23.40 -5.15
CA THR A 117 -11.95 -23.85 -5.68
C THR A 117 -10.96 -22.70 -5.82
N GLN A 118 -11.37 -21.52 -6.32
CA GLN A 118 -10.50 -20.33 -6.39
C GLN A 118 -9.95 -19.99 -5.00
N LYS A 119 -10.81 -19.94 -3.98
CA LYS A 119 -10.40 -19.66 -2.61
C LYS A 119 -9.39 -20.69 -2.09
N GLN A 120 -9.56 -21.98 -2.40
CA GLN A 120 -8.61 -23.03 -2.01
C GLN A 120 -7.28 -22.95 -2.77
N LEU A 121 -7.27 -22.46 -4.00
CA LEU A 121 -6.03 -22.24 -4.75
C LEU A 121 -5.29 -21.03 -4.19
N PHE A 122 -5.99 -19.93 -3.90
CA PHE A 122 -5.39 -18.73 -3.32
C PHE A 122 -4.77 -18.97 -1.93
N THR A 123 -5.28 -19.90 -1.13
CA THR A 123 -4.66 -20.23 0.18
C THR A 123 -3.28 -20.85 0.04
N LYS A 124 -2.93 -21.42 -1.13
CA LYS A 124 -1.61 -21.96 -1.43
C LYS A 124 -0.61 -20.89 -1.88
N LEU A 125 -1.09 -19.69 -2.22
CA LEU A 125 -0.27 -18.56 -2.64
C LEU A 125 0.09 -17.64 -1.45
N PRO A 126 1.22 -16.91 -1.53
CA PRO A 126 2.20 -16.92 -2.63
C PRO A 126 3.06 -18.19 -2.62
N GLY A 127 3.70 -18.48 -3.77
CA GLY A 127 4.68 -19.55 -3.91
C GLY A 127 5.95 -19.32 -3.06
N GLN A 128 6.78 -20.35 -2.93
CA GLN A 128 7.96 -20.34 -2.05
C GLN A 128 9.02 -19.30 -2.44
N ASN A 129 9.08 -18.90 -3.72
CA ASN A 129 9.95 -17.81 -4.19
C ASN A 129 9.67 -16.47 -3.49
N ALA A 130 8.54 -16.33 -2.79
CA ALA A 130 8.26 -15.17 -1.94
C ALA A 130 9.26 -14.99 -0.78
N ALA A 131 10.04 -16.03 -0.44
CA ALA A 131 11.13 -15.93 0.52
C ALA A 131 12.14 -14.81 0.19
N VAL A 132 12.30 -14.44 -1.09
CA VAL A 132 13.15 -13.31 -1.53
C VAL A 132 12.72 -11.97 -0.93
N LEU A 133 11.45 -11.82 -0.54
CA LEU A 133 10.92 -10.58 0.03
C LEU A 133 11.54 -10.27 1.40
N LEU A 134 11.99 -11.30 2.13
CA LEU A 134 12.75 -11.10 3.37
C LEU A 134 14.10 -10.43 3.07
N ALA A 135 14.86 -10.97 2.11
CA ALA A 135 16.14 -10.39 1.68
C ALA A 135 15.95 -8.96 1.14
N THR A 136 14.85 -8.72 0.42
CA THR A 136 14.47 -7.40 -0.10
C THR A 136 14.24 -6.41 1.04
N TYR A 137 13.52 -6.82 2.09
CA TYR A 137 13.33 -6.01 3.29
C TYR A 137 14.66 -5.70 3.99
N ASP A 138 15.50 -6.70 4.26
CA ASP A 138 16.77 -6.48 4.95
C ASP A 138 17.70 -5.55 4.19
N PHE A 139 17.77 -5.70 2.87
CA PHE A 139 18.60 -4.84 2.04
C PHE A 139 18.03 -3.42 1.96
N SER A 140 16.70 -3.27 1.90
CA SER A 140 16.04 -1.96 1.95
C SER A 140 16.27 -1.25 3.28
N HIS A 141 16.22 -1.99 4.38
CA HIS A 141 16.46 -1.45 5.72
C HIS A 141 17.92 -1.01 5.90
N ALA A 142 18.86 -1.78 5.37
CA ALA A 142 20.29 -1.53 5.53
C ALA A 142 20.88 -0.53 4.54
N ASN A 143 20.36 -0.42 3.31
CA ASN A 143 21.09 0.21 2.22
C ASN A 143 20.25 1.19 1.38
N LYS A 144 20.59 2.48 1.46
CA LYS A 144 19.90 3.53 0.71
C LYS A 144 20.13 3.50 -0.80
N LEU A 145 21.30 3.05 -1.24
CA LEU A 145 21.63 2.91 -2.66
C LEU A 145 20.79 1.80 -3.30
N PHE A 146 20.57 0.70 -2.58
CA PHE A 146 19.61 -0.33 -2.96
C PHE A 146 18.20 0.24 -3.08
N CYS A 147 17.72 0.97 -2.09
CA CYS A 147 16.40 1.61 -2.13
C CYS A 147 16.24 2.58 -3.32
N PHE A 148 17.29 3.35 -3.63
CA PHE A 148 17.29 4.23 -4.79
C PHE A 148 17.15 3.45 -6.10
N HIS A 149 17.93 2.39 -6.29
CA HIS A 149 17.85 1.54 -7.48
C HIS A 149 16.52 0.77 -7.55
N LEU A 150 16.00 0.28 -6.42
CA LEU A 150 14.70 -0.40 -6.37
C LEU A 150 13.59 0.47 -6.97
N VAL A 151 13.61 1.78 -6.70
CA VAL A 151 12.60 2.74 -7.19
C VAL A 151 12.89 3.25 -8.61
N THR A 152 14.16 3.47 -8.95
CA THR A 152 14.54 4.22 -10.17
C THR A 152 14.99 3.35 -11.34
N LEU A 153 15.28 2.06 -11.13
CA LEU A 153 15.76 1.19 -12.20
C LEU A 153 14.70 1.08 -13.32
N PRO A 154 15.05 1.43 -14.58
CA PRO A 154 14.11 1.38 -15.68
C PRO A 154 13.81 -0.07 -16.08
N ALA A 155 12.77 -0.23 -16.89
CA ALA A 155 12.42 -1.53 -17.44
C ALA A 155 13.40 -1.93 -18.55
N GLU A 156 13.66 -3.23 -18.68
CA GLU A 156 14.29 -3.78 -19.88
C GLU A 156 13.27 -3.86 -21.02
N LYS A 157 13.75 -3.96 -22.27
CA LYS A 157 12.89 -3.96 -23.46
C LYS A 157 11.85 -5.08 -23.38
N GLY A 158 10.57 -4.71 -23.44
CA GLY A 158 9.44 -5.66 -23.40
C GLY A 158 9.09 -6.18 -22.00
N LYS A 159 9.73 -5.67 -20.94
CA LYS A 159 9.46 -6.04 -19.55
C LYS A 159 8.86 -4.87 -18.77
N GLU A 160 8.29 -5.16 -17.61
CA GLU A 160 7.82 -4.16 -16.66
C GLU A 160 8.97 -3.68 -15.76
N ARG A 161 8.85 -2.48 -15.16
CA ARG A 161 9.85 -1.98 -14.19
C ARG A 161 9.85 -2.87 -12.94
N PRO A 162 11.01 -3.14 -12.31
CA PRO A 162 11.06 -3.91 -11.07
C PRO A 162 10.16 -3.36 -9.96
N MET A 163 10.15 -2.03 -9.76
CA MET A 163 9.26 -1.38 -8.79
C MET A 163 7.77 -1.58 -9.13
N ALA A 164 7.42 -1.59 -10.41
CA ALA A 164 6.05 -1.84 -10.85
C ALA A 164 5.64 -3.29 -10.52
N ASN A 165 6.50 -4.27 -10.76
CA ASN A 165 6.25 -5.66 -10.38
C ASN A 165 6.14 -5.86 -8.86
N TYR A 166 7.01 -5.20 -8.10
CA TYR A 166 6.97 -5.24 -6.64
C TYR A 166 5.67 -4.65 -6.07
N LEU A 167 5.27 -3.48 -6.56
CA LEU A 167 4.02 -2.83 -6.18
C LEU A 167 2.80 -3.65 -6.61
N SER A 168 2.85 -4.18 -7.83
CA SER A 168 1.84 -5.06 -8.39
C SER A 168 1.64 -6.29 -7.49
N LEU A 169 2.68 -7.08 -7.20
CA LEU A 169 2.58 -8.23 -6.28
C LEU A 169 2.01 -7.82 -4.91
N THR A 170 2.42 -6.67 -4.38
CA THR A 170 1.94 -6.19 -3.07
C THR A 170 0.42 -6.03 -3.05
N SER A 171 -0.19 -5.53 -4.13
CA SER A 171 -1.66 -5.43 -4.22
C SER A 171 -2.36 -6.79 -4.15
N TYR A 172 -1.81 -7.83 -4.80
CA TYR A 172 -2.35 -9.20 -4.73
C TYR A 172 -2.18 -9.80 -3.33
N LEU A 173 -0.99 -9.62 -2.72
CA LEU A 173 -0.73 -10.07 -1.35
C LEU A 173 -1.69 -9.43 -0.35
N LEU A 174 -1.95 -8.13 -0.46
CA LEU A 174 -2.87 -7.44 0.46
C LEU A 174 -4.30 -7.95 0.31
N GLN A 175 -4.79 -8.08 -0.91
CA GLN A 175 -6.16 -8.50 -1.18
C GLN A 175 -6.46 -9.93 -0.69
N HIS A 176 -5.45 -10.81 -0.75
CA HIS A 176 -5.53 -12.21 -0.33
C HIS A 176 -4.86 -12.52 1.01
N SER A 177 -4.31 -11.51 1.69
CA SER A 177 -3.54 -11.67 2.94
C SER A 177 -4.26 -12.54 3.95
N HIS A 178 -5.56 -12.33 4.09
CA HIS A 178 -6.42 -13.00 5.04
C HIS A 178 -6.68 -14.50 4.78
N LEU A 179 -6.21 -15.05 3.65
CA LEU A 179 -6.39 -16.45 3.29
C LEU A 179 -5.30 -17.36 3.85
N SER A 180 -4.09 -16.83 4.08
CA SER A 180 -2.98 -17.61 4.63
C SER A 180 -2.05 -16.74 5.47
N SER A 181 -1.49 -17.32 6.54
CA SER A 181 -0.46 -16.64 7.33
C SER A 181 0.74 -16.25 6.46
N ARG A 182 1.10 -17.09 5.47
CA ARG A 182 2.17 -16.80 4.51
C ARG A 182 1.89 -15.51 3.74
N ALA A 183 0.70 -15.37 3.15
CA ALA A 183 0.32 -14.16 2.42
C ALA A 183 0.29 -12.92 3.33
N THR A 184 -0.26 -13.05 4.55
CA THR A 184 -0.24 -11.98 5.57
C THR A 184 1.19 -11.53 5.87
N TYR A 185 2.10 -12.47 6.11
CA TYR A 185 3.49 -12.21 6.44
C TYR A 185 4.25 -11.50 5.32
N TYR A 186 4.15 -11.98 4.09
CA TYR A 186 4.81 -11.30 2.97
C TYR A 186 4.17 -9.95 2.62
N ALA A 187 2.86 -9.78 2.85
CA ALA A 187 2.23 -8.46 2.75
C ALA A 187 2.86 -7.46 3.75
N HIS A 188 3.09 -7.88 5.00
CA HIS A 188 3.75 -7.03 6.00
C HIS A 188 5.17 -6.64 5.60
N LEU A 189 5.98 -7.59 5.13
CA LEU A 189 7.34 -7.30 4.65
C LEU A 189 7.31 -6.25 3.54
N ASN A 190 6.40 -6.40 2.57
CA ASN A 190 6.30 -5.44 1.47
C ASN A 190 5.87 -4.05 1.95
N LEU A 191 4.89 -3.97 2.85
CA LEU A 191 4.47 -2.72 3.46
C LEU A 191 5.60 -2.06 4.28
N MET A 192 6.42 -2.83 5.00
CA MET A 192 7.58 -2.30 5.70
C MET A 192 8.61 -1.71 4.74
N VAL A 193 8.85 -2.34 3.58
CA VAL A 193 9.70 -1.75 2.52
C VAL A 193 9.09 -0.44 2.00
N PHE A 194 7.79 -0.40 1.70
CA PHE A 194 7.14 0.86 1.28
C PHE A 194 7.30 1.97 2.32
N ARG A 195 7.14 1.64 3.61
CA ARG A 195 7.38 2.59 4.69
C ARG A 195 8.82 3.11 4.64
N LEU A 196 9.82 2.23 4.56
CA LEU A 196 11.24 2.62 4.48
C LEU A 196 11.53 3.53 3.27
N LEU A 197 11.00 3.21 2.10
CA LEU A 197 11.19 3.99 0.88
C LEU A 197 10.59 5.40 1.00
N ILE A 198 9.42 5.53 1.60
CA ILE A 198 8.68 6.80 1.70
C ILE A 198 9.19 7.67 2.85
N GLU A 199 9.80 7.07 3.87
CA GLU A 199 10.45 7.80 4.97
C GLU A 199 11.73 8.53 4.52
N ASP A 200 12.41 8.08 3.47
CA ASP A 200 13.53 8.82 2.88
C ASP A 200 13.02 9.94 1.95
N PRO A 201 13.31 11.23 2.25
CA PRO A 201 12.76 12.34 1.47
C PRO A 201 13.20 12.37 0.00
N ALA A 202 14.41 11.87 -0.31
CA ALA A 202 14.93 11.88 -1.68
C ALA A 202 14.22 10.80 -2.52
N ILE A 203 13.97 9.64 -1.93
CA ILE A 203 13.23 8.55 -2.57
C ILE A 203 11.75 8.91 -2.69
N CYS A 204 11.14 9.44 -1.63
CA CYS A 204 9.75 9.91 -1.65
C CYS A 204 9.52 10.97 -2.74
N LYS A 205 10.47 11.90 -2.92
CA LYS A 205 10.47 12.86 -4.04
C LYS A 205 10.41 12.17 -5.39
N LYS A 206 11.21 11.12 -5.60
CA LYS A 206 11.20 10.35 -6.86
C LYS A 206 9.88 9.61 -7.04
N ILE A 207 9.35 8.96 -6.01
CA ILE A 207 8.06 8.25 -6.05
C ILE A 207 6.91 9.21 -6.39
N CYS A 208 6.96 10.46 -5.94
CA CYS A 208 5.94 11.48 -6.18
C CYS A 208 6.17 12.31 -7.46
N SER A 209 7.28 12.12 -8.18
CA SER A 209 7.59 12.92 -9.38
C SER A 209 7.07 12.29 -10.67
N ASP A 210 6.91 13.11 -11.69
CA ASP A 210 6.53 12.69 -13.04
C ASP A 210 7.54 11.74 -13.70
N GLU A 211 8.81 11.75 -13.29
CA GLU A 211 9.84 10.81 -13.75
C GLU A 211 9.53 9.36 -13.37
N SER A 212 8.73 9.16 -12.30
CA SER A 212 8.31 7.83 -11.87
C SER A 212 7.17 7.24 -12.68
N LYS A 213 6.58 7.98 -13.62
CA LYS A 213 5.44 7.49 -14.41
C LYS A 213 5.75 6.12 -15.01
N THR A 214 4.87 5.17 -14.72
CA THR A 214 4.92 3.80 -15.24
C THR A 214 3.53 3.19 -15.21
N SER A 215 3.29 2.20 -16.06
CA SER A 215 2.12 1.33 -15.93
C SER A 215 2.34 0.35 -14.77
N VAL A 216 1.31 0.13 -13.96
CA VAL A 216 1.30 -0.86 -12.88
C VAL A 216 -0.04 -1.58 -12.89
N ARG A 217 -0.01 -2.90 -13.05
CA ARG A 217 -1.20 -3.75 -12.92
C ARG A 217 -1.50 -3.98 -11.43
N LEU A 218 -2.55 -3.37 -10.91
CA LEU A 218 -2.99 -3.62 -9.53
C LEU A 218 -4.05 -4.72 -9.51
N CYS A 219 -4.12 -5.47 -8.41
CA CYS A 219 -5.08 -6.55 -8.23
C CYS A 219 -6.51 -6.04 -8.30
N ARG A 220 -7.35 -6.71 -9.09
CA ARG A 220 -8.79 -6.40 -9.25
C ARG A 220 -9.65 -7.65 -9.17
N GLN A 221 -9.23 -8.63 -8.35
CA GLN A 221 -9.90 -9.93 -8.23
C GLN A 221 -11.16 -9.91 -7.34
N ARG A 222 -11.45 -8.79 -6.67
CA ARG A 222 -12.55 -8.65 -5.70
C ARG A 222 -13.13 -7.23 -5.72
N GLN A 223 -14.45 -7.13 -5.63
CA GLN A 223 -15.16 -5.87 -5.45
C GLN A 223 -15.07 -5.36 -3.99
N PRO A 224 -15.21 -4.04 -3.75
CA PRO A 224 -15.37 -2.98 -4.75
C PRO A 224 -14.06 -2.67 -5.48
N PHE A 225 -14.18 -2.10 -6.68
CA PHE A 225 -13.02 -1.73 -7.50
C PHE A 225 -12.78 -0.23 -7.47
N LEU A 226 -11.52 0.18 -7.32
CA LEU A 226 -11.11 1.56 -7.59
C LEU A 226 -11.24 1.91 -9.09
N PRO A 227 -11.32 3.20 -9.46
CA PRO A 227 -11.37 3.64 -10.85
C PRO A 227 -10.23 3.05 -11.68
N LEU A 228 -10.57 2.44 -12.81
CA LEU A 228 -9.57 1.89 -13.72
C LEU A 228 -8.92 3.01 -14.52
N VAL A 229 -7.64 3.28 -14.26
CA VAL A 229 -6.88 4.30 -15.00
C VAL A 229 -6.05 3.64 -16.10
N LYS A 230 -6.20 4.14 -17.33
CA LYS A 230 -5.41 3.70 -18.49
C LYS A 230 -4.08 4.45 -18.54
N GLY A 231 -3.02 3.74 -18.89
CA GLY A 231 -1.70 4.32 -19.16
C GLY A 231 -0.83 4.49 -17.93
N GLU A 232 0.24 5.27 -18.10
CA GLU A 232 1.23 5.47 -17.05
C GLU A 232 0.75 6.46 -15.99
N ARG A 233 1.05 6.15 -14.73
CA ARG A 233 0.76 7.01 -13.59
C ARG A 233 2.00 7.17 -12.71
N VAL A 234 2.08 8.29 -11.99
CA VAL A 234 3.10 8.53 -10.97
C VAL A 234 3.03 7.42 -9.92
N LEU A 235 4.18 6.85 -9.53
CA LEU A 235 4.22 5.69 -8.62
C LEU A 235 3.46 5.92 -7.32
N ALA A 236 3.53 7.14 -6.75
CA ALA A 236 2.78 7.51 -5.55
C ALA A 236 1.28 7.21 -5.67
N THR A 237 0.66 7.43 -6.83
CA THR A 237 -0.77 7.15 -7.02
C THR A 237 -1.08 5.65 -6.98
N CYS A 238 -0.21 4.81 -7.56
CA CYS A 238 -0.35 3.36 -7.49
C CYS A 238 -0.09 2.82 -6.07
N VAL A 239 0.83 3.46 -5.31
CA VAL A 239 1.04 3.14 -3.89
C VAL A 239 -0.21 3.48 -3.07
N LEU A 240 -0.81 4.66 -3.28
CA LEU A 240 -2.05 5.06 -2.61
C LEU A 240 -3.20 4.09 -2.93
N ASP A 241 -3.39 3.71 -4.20
CA ASP A 241 -4.37 2.68 -4.60
C ASP A 241 -4.15 1.36 -3.84
N THR A 242 -2.88 0.91 -3.78
CA THR A 242 -2.51 -0.34 -3.11
C THR A 242 -2.83 -0.29 -1.61
N MET A 243 -2.59 0.84 -0.94
CA MET A 243 -2.95 1.01 0.47
C MET A 243 -4.48 1.08 0.66
N LEU A 244 -5.20 1.74 -0.26
CA LEU A 244 -6.66 1.84 -0.23
C LEU A 244 -7.33 0.48 -0.40
N ASP A 245 -6.92 -0.31 -1.40
CA ASP A 245 -7.42 -1.67 -1.62
C ASP A 245 -7.05 -2.57 -0.44
N GLY A 246 -5.85 -2.42 0.11
CA GLY A 246 -5.43 -3.11 1.35
C GLY A 246 -6.37 -2.86 2.52
N ILE A 247 -6.82 -1.61 2.72
CA ILE A 247 -7.81 -1.26 3.74
C ILE A 247 -9.19 -1.84 3.38
N ASN A 248 -9.67 -1.58 2.16
CA ASN A 248 -11.04 -1.88 1.75
C ASN A 248 -11.33 -3.38 1.69
N HIS A 249 -10.38 -4.22 1.26
CA HIS A 249 -10.61 -5.66 1.11
C HIS A 249 -10.34 -6.47 2.39
N ASN A 250 -9.75 -5.86 3.42
CA ASN A 250 -9.42 -6.54 4.68
C ASN A 250 -10.28 -6.12 5.88
N LEU A 251 -11.43 -5.46 5.65
CA LEU A 251 -12.38 -5.11 6.70
C LEU A 251 -13.01 -6.37 7.31
N LYS A 252 -12.60 -6.71 8.53
CA LYS A 252 -13.04 -7.88 9.29
C LYS A 252 -13.22 -7.54 10.75
N ARG A 253 -14.15 -8.23 11.43
CA ARG A 253 -14.39 -8.05 12.88
C ARG A 253 -13.20 -8.44 13.76
N ARG A 254 -12.21 -9.13 13.19
CA ARG A 254 -10.88 -9.30 13.76
C ARG A 254 -9.88 -8.69 12.77
N LEU A 255 -9.48 -7.45 13.04
CA LEU A 255 -8.55 -6.73 12.20
C LEU A 255 -7.12 -7.19 12.44
N ASP A 256 -6.34 -7.19 11.36
CA ASP A 256 -4.89 -7.16 11.46
C ASP A 256 -4.44 -5.72 11.71
N VAL A 257 -4.37 -5.33 12.99
CA VAL A 257 -4.09 -3.92 13.37
C VAL A 257 -2.77 -3.43 12.77
N SER A 258 -1.73 -4.26 12.76
CA SER A 258 -0.40 -3.92 12.24
C SER A 258 -0.44 -3.58 10.74
N LEU A 259 -1.20 -4.33 9.95
CA LEU A 259 -1.39 -4.06 8.51
C LEU A 259 -2.01 -2.68 8.27
N TYR A 260 -3.03 -2.32 9.06
CA TYR A 260 -3.72 -1.03 8.94
C TYR A 260 -2.83 0.13 9.39
N VAL A 261 -2.05 -0.07 10.47
CA VAL A 261 -1.06 0.93 10.93
C VAL A 261 -0.05 1.22 9.82
N LEU A 262 0.46 0.19 9.13
CA LEU A 262 1.38 0.36 8.01
C LEU A 262 0.71 1.09 6.83
N CYS A 263 -0.48 0.66 6.40
CA CYS A 263 -1.18 1.28 5.27
C CYS A 263 -1.47 2.76 5.52
N LEU A 264 -2.08 3.09 6.67
CA LEU A 264 -2.39 4.48 7.03
C LEU A 264 -1.11 5.30 7.26
N GLY A 265 -0.08 4.71 7.85
CA GLY A 265 1.21 5.37 8.06
C GLY A 265 1.93 5.71 6.75
N ILE A 266 1.83 4.85 5.74
CA ILE A 266 2.34 5.10 4.38
C ILE A 266 1.56 6.24 3.73
N MET A 267 0.22 6.18 3.76
CA MET A 267 -0.62 7.26 3.21
C MET A 267 -0.29 8.59 3.88
N LEU A 268 -0.21 8.63 5.21
CA LEU A 268 0.12 9.84 5.97
C LEU A 268 1.44 10.46 5.51
N ARG A 269 2.49 9.65 5.35
CA ARG A 269 3.80 10.16 4.89
C ARG A 269 3.76 10.72 3.47
N ILE A 270 3.02 10.06 2.56
CA ILE A 270 2.80 10.58 1.20
C ILE A 270 2.06 11.92 1.27
N ILE A 271 0.93 12.00 1.98
CA ILE A 271 0.15 13.24 2.09
C ILE A 271 0.96 14.36 2.74
N SER A 272 1.71 14.08 3.81
CA SER A 272 2.64 15.03 4.43
C SER A 272 3.71 15.52 3.45
N TYR A 273 4.26 14.63 2.61
CA TYR A 273 5.22 15.02 1.59
C TYR A 273 4.57 15.91 0.52
N LEU A 274 3.42 15.52 -0.02
CA LEU A 274 2.71 16.27 -1.05
C LEU A 274 2.30 17.66 -0.55
N SER A 275 1.82 17.76 0.70
CA SER A 275 1.49 19.03 1.36
C SER A 275 2.71 19.95 1.45
N ARG A 276 3.82 19.48 2.04
CA ARG A 276 5.04 20.30 2.22
C ARG A 276 5.69 20.69 0.90
N SER A 277 5.67 19.80 -0.09
CA SER A 277 6.23 20.06 -1.42
C SER A 277 5.28 20.80 -2.35
N ARG A 278 4.01 20.99 -1.96
CA ARG A 278 2.91 21.50 -2.79
C ARG A 278 2.76 20.72 -4.11
N THR A 279 3.04 19.42 -4.08
CA THR A 279 2.94 18.54 -5.24
C THR A 279 1.50 18.11 -5.42
N ARG A 280 0.91 18.41 -6.59
CA ARG A 280 -0.48 18.09 -6.91
C ARG A 280 -0.55 16.90 -7.86
N LEU A 281 -1.01 15.75 -7.35
CA LEU A 281 -1.15 14.53 -8.16
C LEU A 281 -2.51 14.49 -8.87
N SER A 282 -2.51 14.08 -10.14
CA SER A 282 -3.72 13.66 -10.84
C SER A 282 -4.15 12.29 -10.31
N TYR A 283 -5.15 12.29 -9.43
CA TYR A 283 -5.58 11.11 -8.67
C TYR A 283 -7.07 11.22 -8.33
N HIS A 284 -7.72 10.08 -8.08
CA HIS A 284 -9.13 10.03 -7.73
C HIS A 284 -9.39 10.34 -6.25
N TRP A 285 -9.01 11.55 -5.82
CA TRP A 285 -9.07 11.99 -4.42
C TRP A 285 -10.42 11.75 -3.72
N SER A 286 -11.53 11.81 -4.44
CA SER A 286 -12.86 11.45 -3.93
C SER A 286 -12.91 10.03 -3.32
N GLU A 287 -12.35 9.02 -4.01
CA GLU A 287 -12.37 7.64 -3.53
C GLU A 287 -11.40 7.42 -2.36
N PHE A 288 -10.31 8.19 -2.32
CA PHE A 288 -9.38 8.18 -1.19
C PHE A 288 -10.09 8.62 0.09
N PHE A 289 -10.75 9.78 0.09
CA PHE A 289 -11.47 10.26 1.27
C PHE A 289 -12.70 9.42 1.60
N ARG A 290 -13.42 8.93 0.58
CA ARG A 290 -14.54 8.00 0.76
C ARG A 290 -14.10 6.73 1.50
N SER A 291 -12.96 6.16 1.14
CA SER A 291 -12.44 4.96 1.78
C SER A 291 -12.02 5.20 3.24
N LEU A 292 -11.33 6.33 3.52
CA LEU A 292 -10.96 6.69 4.91
C LEU A 292 -12.19 6.90 5.81
N LEU A 293 -13.21 7.59 5.33
CA LEU A 293 -14.46 7.79 6.07
C LEU A 293 -15.26 6.49 6.20
N SER A 294 -15.19 5.61 5.19
CA SER A 294 -15.76 4.26 5.28
C SER A 294 -15.07 3.41 6.33
N LEU A 295 -13.74 3.53 6.48
CA LEU A 295 -12.99 2.89 7.55
C LEU A 295 -13.44 3.40 8.92
N ILE A 296 -13.57 4.72 9.10
CA ILE A 296 -14.11 5.31 10.34
C ILE A 296 -15.51 4.75 10.65
N ARG A 297 -16.39 4.69 9.65
CA ARG A 297 -17.74 4.10 9.82
C ARG A 297 -17.67 2.64 10.23
N PHE A 298 -16.82 1.83 9.59
CA PHE A 298 -16.63 0.44 9.94
C PHE A 298 -16.13 0.26 11.39
N LEU A 299 -15.10 1.01 11.78
CA LEU A 299 -14.56 0.98 13.14
C LEU A 299 -15.64 1.37 14.16
N ASN A 300 -16.44 2.40 13.87
CA ASN A 300 -17.54 2.80 14.74
C ASN A 300 -18.63 1.72 14.85
N THR A 301 -19.09 1.16 13.72
CA THR A 301 -20.16 0.15 13.67
C THR A 301 -19.79 -1.13 14.40
N TYR A 302 -18.52 -1.56 14.32
CA TYR A 302 -18.03 -2.78 14.96
C TYR A 302 -17.18 -2.51 16.21
N ALA A 303 -17.38 -1.37 16.88
CA ALA A 303 -16.57 -0.96 18.02
C ALA A 303 -16.55 -2.02 19.14
N SER A 304 -17.66 -2.73 19.36
CA SER A 304 -17.75 -3.81 20.36
C SER A 304 -16.76 -4.94 20.10
N ASP A 305 -16.49 -5.27 18.83
CA ASP A 305 -15.61 -6.36 18.43
C ASP A 305 -14.14 -5.93 18.35
N LEU A 306 -13.89 -4.61 18.18
CA LEU A 306 -12.60 -4.07 17.78
C LEU A 306 -11.86 -3.30 18.88
N LYS A 307 -12.58 -2.68 19.83
CA LYS A 307 -11.99 -1.78 20.83
C LYS A 307 -10.94 -2.40 21.73
N ASP A 308 -11.01 -3.73 21.93
CA ASP A 308 -10.11 -4.46 22.81
C ASP A 308 -8.90 -5.06 22.05
N LEU A 309 -8.80 -4.82 20.74
CA LEU A 309 -7.65 -5.26 19.95
C LEU A 309 -6.39 -4.47 20.34
N GLN A 310 -5.28 -5.20 20.48
CA GLN A 310 -3.99 -4.60 20.82
C GLN A 310 -3.59 -3.53 19.79
N HIS A 311 -3.20 -2.35 20.28
CA HIS A 311 -2.77 -1.20 19.47
C HIS A 311 -3.83 -0.59 18.53
N ILE A 312 -5.12 -0.94 18.66
CA ILE A 312 -6.19 -0.38 17.81
C ILE A 312 -6.21 1.15 17.82
N ASP A 313 -5.93 1.74 18.98
CA ASP A 313 -5.71 3.16 19.21
C ASP A 313 -4.87 3.85 18.14
N THR A 314 -3.81 3.20 17.67
CA THR A 314 -2.92 3.73 16.63
C THR A 314 -3.64 3.88 15.29
N VAL A 315 -4.51 2.93 14.95
CA VAL A 315 -5.34 2.98 13.73
C VAL A 315 -6.37 4.10 13.85
N LEU A 316 -7.01 4.25 15.02
CA LEU A 316 -7.98 5.32 15.28
C LEU A 316 -7.34 6.70 15.14
N ASP A 317 -6.14 6.88 15.71
CA ASP A 317 -5.40 8.13 15.63
C ASP A 317 -4.95 8.40 14.19
N HIS A 318 -4.36 7.41 13.50
CA HIS A 318 -3.89 7.58 12.13
C HIS A 318 -5.01 7.94 11.15
N VAL A 319 -6.16 7.25 11.18
CA VAL A 319 -7.23 7.52 10.22
C VAL A 319 -7.83 8.92 10.44
N VAL A 320 -8.04 9.31 11.69
CA VAL A 320 -8.59 10.65 12.02
C VAL A 320 -7.59 11.74 11.67
N ASN A 321 -6.33 11.57 12.07
CA ASN A 321 -5.28 12.57 11.82
C ASN A 321 -4.99 12.73 10.32
N LEU A 322 -5.09 11.65 9.52
CA LEU A 322 -4.93 11.72 8.07
C LEU A 322 -6.04 12.54 7.41
N VAL A 323 -7.30 12.37 7.84
CA VAL A 323 -8.42 13.20 7.35
C VAL A 323 -8.27 14.64 7.83
N ALA A 324 -7.87 14.86 9.08
CA ALA A 324 -7.65 16.20 9.64
C ALA A 324 -6.51 16.95 8.93
N LEU A 325 -5.39 16.27 8.66
CA LEU A 325 -4.29 16.82 7.87
C LEU A 325 -4.78 17.21 6.47
N SER A 326 -5.59 16.36 5.84
CA SER A 326 -6.12 16.61 4.50
C SER A 326 -7.07 17.80 4.46
N LEU A 327 -7.89 18.02 5.50
CA LEU A 327 -8.73 19.21 5.62
C LEU A 327 -7.88 20.47 5.82
N SER A 328 -6.86 20.37 6.65
CA SER A 328 -6.05 21.52 7.07
C SER A 328 -5.07 21.99 5.99
N ALA A 329 -4.55 21.05 5.20
CA ALA A 329 -3.51 21.32 4.19
C ALA A 329 -3.92 20.90 2.77
N GLY A 330 -5.20 20.58 2.54
CA GLY A 330 -5.73 20.09 1.27
C GLY A 330 -5.43 21.01 0.09
N GLU A 331 -5.51 22.33 0.28
CA GLU A 331 -5.21 23.33 -0.76
C GLU A 331 -3.79 23.18 -1.35
N ALA A 332 -2.83 22.71 -0.54
CA ALA A 332 -1.44 22.55 -0.97
C ALA A 332 -1.25 21.41 -1.98
N PHE A 333 -2.01 20.32 -1.87
CA PHE A 333 -1.77 19.10 -2.66
C PHE A 333 -2.95 18.62 -3.50
N LEU A 334 -4.17 19.11 -3.25
CA LEU A 334 -5.33 18.79 -4.09
C LEU A 334 -5.25 19.56 -5.42
N PRO A 335 -5.56 18.89 -6.55
CA PRO A 335 -5.32 19.46 -7.88
C PRO A 335 -6.30 20.58 -8.24
N THR A 336 -7.50 20.59 -7.65
CA THR A 336 -8.57 21.54 -7.98
C THR A 336 -9.35 21.95 -6.73
N PRO A 337 -9.95 23.17 -6.72
CA PRO A 337 -10.87 23.56 -5.65
C PRO A 337 -12.04 22.59 -5.48
N ALA A 338 -12.58 22.04 -6.58
CA ALA A 338 -13.66 21.06 -6.52
C ALA A 338 -13.28 19.78 -5.75
N ALA A 339 -12.02 19.32 -5.84
CA ALA A 339 -11.54 18.19 -5.04
C ALA A 339 -11.44 18.52 -3.55
N TYR A 340 -11.22 19.80 -3.21
CA TYR A 340 -11.19 20.26 -1.83
C TYR A 340 -12.61 20.47 -1.27
N ASP A 341 -13.51 21.09 -2.04
CA ASP A 341 -14.94 21.20 -1.74
C ASP A 341 -15.53 19.81 -1.44
N ASP A 342 -15.20 18.81 -2.25
CA ASP A 342 -15.64 17.42 -2.10
C ASP A 342 -15.18 16.77 -0.79
N LEU A 343 -13.96 17.06 -0.33
CA LEU A 343 -13.47 16.61 0.97
C LEU A 343 -14.31 17.20 2.11
N PHE A 344 -14.56 18.52 2.10
CA PHE A 344 -15.38 19.18 3.11
C PHE A 344 -16.81 18.62 3.12
N TYR A 345 -17.39 18.42 1.94
CA TYR A 345 -18.73 17.84 1.78
C TYR A 345 -18.81 16.47 2.46
N LYS A 346 -17.87 15.57 2.15
CA LYS A 346 -17.85 14.23 2.74
C LYS A 346 -17.68 14.22 4.27
N VAL A 347 -16.86 15.13 4.80
CA VAL A 347 -16.67 15.29 6.25
C VAL A 347 -17.93 15.83 6.91
N PHE A 348 -18.56 16.85 6.30
CA PHE A 348 -19.82 17.40 6.74
C PHE A 348 -20.93 16.33 6.83
N GLU A 349 -21.12 15.55 5.74
CA GLU A 349 -22.06 14.44 5.70
C GLU A 349 -21.77 13.36 6.75
N SER A 350 -20.50 13.15 7.07
CA SER A 350 -20.06 12.16 8.07
C SER A 350 -20.16 12.66 9.51
N GLY A 351 -20.66 13.88 9.76
CA GLY A 351 -20.65 14.53 11.07
C GLY A 351 -21.26 13.71 12.21
N GLU A 352 -22.40 13.07 11.99
CA GLU A 352 -23.05 12.23 13.01
C GLU A 352 -22.24 10.96 13.30
N VAL A 353 -21.67 10.35 12.27
CA VAL A 353 -20.78 9.19 12.41
C VAL A 353 -19.52 9.57 13.18
N LEU A 354 -18.95 10.75 12.92
CA LEU A 354 -17.76 11.26 13.62
C LEU A 354 -18.04 11.54 15.10
N ALA A 355 -19.18 12.16 15.42
CA ALA A 355 -19.60 12.37 16.81
C ALA A 355 -19.83 11.05 17.55
N SER A 356 -20.51 10.09 16.92
CA SER A 356 -20.68 8.75 17.49
C SER A 356 -19.34 8.01 17.67
N PHE A 357 -18.43 8.13 16.70
CA PHE A 357 -17.11 7.51 16.75
C PHE A 357 -16.25 8.07 17.90
N LYS A 358 -16.33 9.38 18.14
CA LYS A 358 -15.70 10.03 19.30
C LYS A 358 -16.14 9.38 20.61
N GLU A 359 -17.43 9.15 20.79
CA GLU A 359 -17.98 8.56 22.02
C GLU A 359 -17.64 7.07 22.14
N SER A 360 -17.80 6.29 21.06
CA SER A 360 -17.54 4.84 21.03
C SER A 360 -16.12 4.47 21.48
N TYR A 361 -15.14 5.32 21.15
CA TYR A 361 -13.73 5.11 21.47
C TYR A 361 -13.14 6.12 22.46
N ARG A 362 -13.96 7.02 23.01
CA ARG A 362 -13.54 8.10 23.93
C ARG A 362 -12.40 8.95 23.37
N LEU A 363 -12.45 9.26 22.06
CA LEU A 363 -11.37 9.92 21.34
C LEU A 363 -11.09 11.35 21.84
N GLY A 364 -12.08 12.03 22.41
CA GLY A 364 -11.90 13.37 22.99
C GLY A 364 -10.93 13.42 24.18
N ASN A 365 -10.68 12.28 24.83
CA ASN A 365 -9.72 12.20 25.93
C ASN A 365 -8.29 11.91 25.44
N ARG A 366 -8.13 11.66 24.13
CA ARG A 366 -6.85 11.27 23.55
C ARG A 366 -6.17 12.50 22.96
N ASN A 367 -5.10 12.94 23.60
CA ASN A 367 -4.32 14.07 23.11
C ASN A 367 -3.80 13.83 21.69
N SER A 368 -3.49 12.59 21.29
CA SER A 368 -2.96 12.24 19.96
C SER A 368 -3.97 12.31 18.82
N ASN A 369 -5.27 12.47 19.11
CA ASN A 369 -6.34 12.37 18.13
C ASN A 369 -6.94 13.74 17.78
N SER A 370 -7.27 13.97 16.50
CA SER A 370 -7.80 15.26 16.01
C SER A 370 -9.28 15.21 15.64
N ILE A 371 -10.07 14.35 16.30
CA ILE A 371 -11.49 14.15 15.98
C ILE A 371 -12.31 15.43 16.10
N ASP A 372 -11.98 16.29 17.06
CA ASP A 372 -12.69 17.55 17.28
C ASP A 372 -12.51 18.52 16.11
N THR A 373 -11.36 18.50 15.42
CA THR A 373 -11.19 19.26 14.18
C THR A 373 -12.22 18.84 13.14
N LEU A 374 -12.48 17.54 12.97
CA LEU A 374 -13.45 17.03 11.98
C LEU A 374 -14.89 17.38 12.39
N ILE A 375 -15.22 17.24 13.68
CA ILE A 375 -16.55 17.54 14.21
C ILE A 375 -16.85 19.03 14.13
N ASN A 376 -15.90 19.90 14.47
CA ASN A 376 -16.06 21.36 14.40
C ASN A 376 -16.32 21.84 12.98
N VAL A 377 -15.66 21.26 11.98
CA VAL A 377 -15.92 21.54 10.56
C VAL A 377 -17.36 21.16 10.20
N SER A 378 -17.83 19.97 10.57
CA SER A 378 -19.23 19.57 10.33
C SER A 378 -20.23 20.49 11.05
N ALA A 379 -19.96 20.85 12.32
CA ALA A 379 -20.81 21.72 13.11
C ALA A 379 -20.92 23.14 12.51
N HIS A 380 -19.81 23.71 12.06
CA HIS A 380 -19.78 25.02 11.40
C HIS A 380 -20.70 25.07 10.18
N TYR A 381 -20.57 24.08 9.28
CA TYR A 381 -21.43 24.03 8.09
C TYR A 381 -22.90 23.74 8.41
N LYS A 382 -23.18 22.94 9.45
CA LYS A 382 -24.57 22.77 9.94
C LYS A 382 -25.15 24.09 10.41
N GLN A 383 -24.39 24.88 11.16
CA GLN A 383 -24.80 26.20 11.64
C GLN A 383 -25.07 27.17 10.48
N MET A 384 -24.15 27.28 9.52
CA MET A 384 -24.34 28.15 8.34
C MET A 384 -25.59 27.78 7.52
N LEU A 385 -25.92 26.49 7.43
CA LEU A 385 -27.13 26.02 6.75
C LEU A 385 -28.40 26.39 7.52
N THR A 386 -28.37 26.30 8.86
CA THR A 386 -29.50 26.69 9.71
C THR A 386 -29.70 28.20 9.80
N GLU A 387 -28.64 29.01 9.68
CA GLU A 387 -28.74 30.47 9.67
C GLU A 387 -29.30 31.02 8.34
N ARG A 388 -29.16 30.24 7.25
CA ARG A 388 -29.68 30.60 5.91
C ARG A 388 -31.12 30.18 5.64
N GLY A 389 -31.54 29.06 6.21
CA GLY A 389 -32.95 28.70 6.22
C GLY A 389 -33.64 29.49 7.33
N ASN A 390 -34.61 30.35 7.01
CA ASN A 390 -35.45 31.07 7.99
C ASN A 390 -36.32 30.12 8.85
N SER A 391 -35.74 29.14 9.52
CA SER A 391 -36.43 28.07 10.22
C SER A 391 -35.56 27.52 11.35
N GLU A 392 -35.81 28.01 12.56
CA GLU A 392 -35.09 27.68 13.80
C GLU A 392 -35.00 26.18 14.17
N LYS A 393 -35.57 25.22 13.42
CA LYS A 393 -35.75 23.85 13.96
C LYS A 393 -35.53 22.62 13.07
N LYS A 394 -34.95 22.68 11.88
CA LYS A 394 -34.45 21.45 11.21
C LYS A 394 -33.61 21.76 9.97
N LEU A 395 -32.47 21.08 9.80
CA LEU A 395 -31.86 20.94 8.48
C LEU A 395 -32.91 20.33 7.53
N PRO A 396 -33.09 20.85 6.30
CA PRO A 396 -33.95 20.21 5.31
C PRO A 396 -33.51 18.75 5.12
N SER A 397 -34.44 17.79 5.19
CA SER A 397 -34.09 16.37 5.09
C SER A 397 -33.46 15.98 3.74
N ASN A 398 -33.60 16.86 2.74
CA ASN A 398 -33.04 16.72 1.40
C ASN A 398 -32.31 18.02 1.02
N LEU A 399 -31.14 18.27 1.59
CA LEU A 399 -30.23 19.28 1.05
C LEU A 399 -29.71 18.80 -0.29
N THR A 400 -29.86 19.64 -1.32
CA THR A 400 -29.30 19.33 -2.63
C THR A 400 -27.78 19.47 -2.59
N THR A 401 -27.04 18.64 -3.33
CA THR A 401 -25.58 18.74 -3.46
C THR A 401 -25.11 20.14 -3.84
N TYR A 402 -25.92 20.87 -4.62
CA TYR A 402 -25.66 22.26 -5.01
C TYR A 402 -25.71 23.23 -3.81
N GLN A 403 -26.72 23.12 -2.95
CA GLN A 403 -26.86 23.99 -1.77
C GLN A 403 -25.71 23.80 -0.78
N VAL A 404 -25.25 22.55 -0.59
CA VAL A 404 -24.11 22.28 0.30
C VAL A 404 -22.81 22.81 -0.32
N ALA A 405 -22.62 22.67 -1.64
CA ALA A 405 -21.44 23.19 -2.32
C ALA A 405 -21.32 24.73 -2.26
N GLU A 406 -22.42 25.47 -2.38
CA GLU A 406 -22.40 26.94 -2.21
C GLU A 406 -22.03 27.34 -0.78
N VAL A 407 -22.59 26.67 0.22
CA VAL A 407 -22.28 26.94 1.63
C VAL A 407 -20.83 26.61 1.95
N ILE A 408 -20.28 25.51 1.39
CA ILE A 408 -18.87 25.15 1.57
C ILE A 408 -17.95 26.28 1.08
N LYS A 409 -18.22 26.83 -0.10
CA LYS A 409 -17.40 27.90 -0.67
C LYS A 409 -17.40 29.17 0.17
N GLN A 410 -18.55 29.53 0.75
CA GLN A 410 -18.67 30.70 1.62
C GLN A 410 -18.12 30.46 3.02
N GLY A 411 -18.16 29.22 3.51
CA GLY A 411 -17.61 28.86 4.81
C GLY A 411 -16.09 28.92 4.85
N TYR A 412 -15.39 28.94 3.71
CA TYR A 412 -13.93 29.11 3.68
C TYR A 412 -13.45 30.42 4.32
N GLU A 413 -14.24 31.49 4.24
CA GLU A 413 -13.88 32.78 4.82
C GLU A 413 -14.15 32.84 6.34
N THR A 414 -15.06 32.00 6.85
CA THR A 414 -15.50 32.01 8.25
C THR A 414 -14.97 30.84 9.08
N LEU A 415 -14.43 29.81 8.42
CA LEU A 415 -13.94 28.59 9.06
C LEU A 415 -12.47 28.74 9.47
N SER A 416 -12.22 28.96 10.76
CA SER A 416 -10.88 28.82 11.33
C SER A 416 -10.59 27.36 11.67
N ILE A 417 -9.91 26.63 10.77
CA ILE A 417 -9.43 25.27 11.06
C ILE A 417 -8.24 25.37 12.01
N GLN A 418 -8.50 25.26 13.32
CA GLN A 418 -7.44 25.07 14.32
C GLN A 418 -6.98 23.59 14.25
N ALA A 419 -6.14 23.32 13.26
CA ALA A 419 -5.50 22.03 13.13
C ALA A 419 -4.53 21.83 14.30
N LYS A 420 -4.52 20.63 14.89
CA LYS A 420 -3.52 20.31 15.89
C LYS A 420 -2.11 20.41 15.25
N GLU A 421 -1.16 21.03 15.95
CA GLU A 421 0.22 21.09 15.48
C GLU A 421 0.82 19.67 15.35
N GLY A 422 1.64 19.46 14.31
CA GLY A 422 2.37 18.21 14.10
C GLY A 422 1.56 17.07 13.48
N LEU A 423 0.40 17.34 12.87
CA LEU A 423 -0.40 16.34 12.12
C LEU A 423 0.37 15.70 10.95
N ASP A 424 1.37 16.39 10.40
CA ASP A 424 2.25 15.89 9.35
C ASP A 424 3.48 15.13 9.88
N GLY A 425 3.66 15.11 11.20
CA GLY A 425 4.73 14.43 11.92
C GLY A 425 4.49 12.93 12.10
N TRP A 426 5.57 12.16 12.09
CA TRP A 426 5.54 10.71 12.26
C TRP A 426 6.87 10.20 12.82
N GLU A 427 6.81 9.05 13.48
CA GLU A 427 8.00 8.38 14.00
C GLU A 427 8.70 7.55 12.92
N ARG A 428 10.04 7.64 12.88
CA ARG A 428 10.87 6.81 11.99
C ARG A 428 10.69 5.34 12.32
N TYR A 429 10.75 4.52 11.29
CA TYR A 429 10.75 3.08 11.44
C TYR A 429 11.88 2.62 12.36
N ARG A 430 11.53 1.78 13.34
CA ARG A 430 12.48 1.10 14.22
C ARG A 430 12.25 -0.39 14.10
N GLU A 431 13.23 -1.08 13.52
CA GLU A 431 13.18 -2.53 13.35
C GLU A 431 12.99 -3.31 14.67
N ALA A 432 13.50 -2.77 15.78
CA ALA A 432 13.37 -3.37 17.11
C ALA A 432 11.90 -3.50 17.56
N ASP A 433 11.04 -2.54 17.19
CA ASP A 433 9.62 -2.53 17.56
C ASP A 433 8.87 -3.69 16.86
N GLU A 434 9.40 -4.16 15.73
CA GLU A 434 8.83 -5.24 14.91
C GLU A 434 9.50 -6.62 15.17
N LYS A 435 10.35 -6.73 16.20
CA LYS A 435 11.16 -7.94 16.50
C LYS A 435 10.36 -9.24 16.47
N ILE A 436 9.18 -9.26 17.10
CA ILE A 436 8.35 -10.48 17.19
C ILE A 436 7.81 -10.87 15.81
N LEU A 437 7.34 -9.90 15.03
CA LEU A 437 6.82 -10.12 13.70
C LEU A 437 7.95 -10.57 12.76
N LEU A 438 9.08 -9.86 12.74
CA LEU A 438 10.25 -10.20 11.91
C LEU A 438 10.80 -11.60 12.19
N LYS A 439 10.78 -12.07 13.44
CA LYS A 439 11.13 -13.47 13.76
C LYS A 439 10.16 -14.48 13.12
N LYS A 440 8.86 -14.19 13.06
CA LYS A 440 7.86 -15.06 12.39
C LYS A 440 8.03 -15.02 10.86
N LEU A 441 8.31 -13.85 10.31
CA LEU A 441 8.61 -13.64 8.90
C LEU A 441 9.83 -14.44 8.47
N ALA A 442 10.93 -14.33 9.23
CA ALA A 442 12.16 -15.08 8.97
C ALA A 442 11.94 -16.60 9.00
N ARG A 443 11.18 -17.11 9.99
CA ARG A 443 10.84 -18.55 10.06
C ARG A 443 10.01 -19.02 8.87
N THR A 444 9.09 -18.17 8.40
CA THR A 444 8.27 -18.48 7.21
C THR A 444 9.13 -18.59 5.97
N ALA A 445 10.05 -17.63 5.76
CA ALA A 445 11.00 -17.67 4.64
C ALA A 445 11.93 -18.88 4.71
N VAL A 446 12.43 -19.24 5.90
CA VAL A 446 13.23 -20.47 6.10
C VAL A 446 12.42 -21.71 5.71
N GLY A 447 11.15 -21.80 6.15
CA GLY A 447 10.28 -22.92 5.77
C GLY A 447 10.05 -23.02 4.26
N ASP A 448 9.92 -21.87 3.58
CA ASP A 448 9.78 -21.82 2.13
C ASP A 448 11.05 -22.31 1.42
N VAL A 449 12.22 -21.83 1.85
CA VAL A 449 13.53 -22.26 1.31
C VAL A 449 13.77 -23.75 1.55
N MET A 450 13.45 -24.27 2.74
CA MET A 450 13.57 -25.71 3.04
C MET A 450 12.72 -26.53 2.07
N GLY A 451 11.46 -26.12 1.86
CA GLY A 451 10.58 -26.79 0.91
C GLY A 451 10.99 -26.63 -0.56
N MET A 452 11.86 -25.68 -0.91
CA MET A 452 12.47 -25.59 -2.25
C MET A 452 13.60 -26.61 -2.38
N VAL A 453 14.47 -26.71 -1.38
CA VAL A 453 15.60 -27.66 -1.34
C VAL A 453 15.10 -29.10 -1.33
N GLU A 454 14.03 -29.40 -0.59
CA GLU A 454 13.42 -30.74 -0.52
C GLU A 454 12.79 -31.19 -1.85
N ARG A 455 12.42 -30.28 -2.76
CA ARG A 455 11.87 -30.65 -4.09
C ARG A 455 12.94 -30.91 -5.14
N GLN A 456 14.16 -30.44 -4.89
CA GLN A 456 15.30 -30.60 -5.80
C GLN A 456 16.08 -31.89 -5.52
N ASN A 457 15.90 -32.47 -4.33
CA ASN A 457 16.39 -33.80 -3.95
C ASN A 457 15.28 -34.85 -4.11
#